data_AF-A0A951CIP8-F1
#
_entry.id   AF-A0A951CIP8-F1
#
_cell.length_a   1.000
_cell.length_b   1.000
_cell.length_c   1.000
_cell.angle_alpha   90.00
_cell.angle_beta   90.00
_cell.angle_gamma   90.00
#
_symmetry.space_group_name_H-M   'P 1'
#
loop_
_entity.id
_entity.type
_entity.pdbx_description
1 polymer ?
#
loop_
_entity_poly.entity_id
_entity_poly.type
_entity_poly.pdbx_seq_one_letter_code
_entity_poly.pdbx_strand_id
1 'polypeptide(L)'
;CNVTWTAPYNQPPYQSSSRSAAWTFTVNSTWNGPGSSGDPNPNFIGEVGDPGIIAAVQSTAYSTGYVTGGYVKSASPKLSQAWLQNGWNKKKKSAIFINPANKTTLVKAFAGIGASAIQYGEGNDGNPLGSSTPWCQLYIPATAYVSPPSGSYPIVGINYLLFYGQNNGVHLSDKQKLITYLESNSANLVINKLEYIPLSKSIRTAVLNAYNGNSSQTACLQ
;
A
#
# COMPACT_ATOMS: atom_id res chain seq x y z
N CYS A 1 -11.50 -16.52 -17.44
CA CYS A 1 -12.33 -16.07 -16.31
C CYS A 1 -12.41 -14.56 -16.37
N ASN A 2 -13.44 -13.99 -17.00
CA ASN A 2 -13.59 -12.54 -17.12
C ASN A 2 -14.36 -12.06 -15.89
N VAL A 3 -13.71 -11.26 -15.04
CA VAL A 3 -14.34 -10.65 -13.88
C VAL A 3 -14.53 -9.18 -14.19
N THR A 4 -15.78 -8.73 -14.22
CA THR A 4 -16.13 -7.32 -14.39
C THR A 4 -16.11 -6.64 -13.03
N TRP A 5 -15.25 -5.63 -12.86
CA TRP A 5 -15.16 -4.86 -11.63
C TRP A 5 -15.89 -3.52 -11.77
N THR A 6 -16.77 -3.21 -10.81
CA THR A 6 -17.28 -1.85 -10.62
C THR A 6 -16.18 -1.04 -9.93
N ALA A 7 -15.67 0.01 -10.58
CA ALA A 7 -14.57 0.81 -10.04
C ALA A 7 -14.95 1.49 -8.70
N PRO A 8 -14.05 1.54 -7.69
CA PRO A 8 -14.34 2.08 -6.36
C PRO A 8 -14.41 3.62 -6.28
N TYR A 9 -14.24 4.34 -7.39
CA TYR A 9 -14.17 5.81 -7.40
C TYR A 9 -15.54 6.47 -7.58
N ASN A 10 -16.38 6.40 -6.54
CA ASN A 10 -17.70 7.06 -6.51
C ASN A 10 -17.66 8.53 -6.06
N GLN A 11 -16.65 9.33 -6.43
CA GLN A 11 -16.62 10.78 -6.17
C GLN A 11 -16.18 11.58 -7.42
N PRO A 12 -16.78 12.76 -7.69
CA PRO A 12 -16.42 13.64 -8.81
C PRO A 12 -14.91 14.00 -8.83
N PRO A 13 -14.27 14.16 -10.01
CA PRO A 13 -14.86 14.41 -11.34
C PRO A 13 -15.17 13.15 -12.17
N TYR A 14 -15.08 11.94 -11.61
CA TYR A 14 -15.24 10.69 -12.36
C TYR A 14 -16.69 10.17 -12.46
N GLN A 15 -17.66 10.89 -11.88
CA GLN A 15 -19.08 10.60 -12.05
C GLN A 15 -19.59 11.20 -13.36
N SER A 16 -19.80 10.36 -14.37
CA SER A 16 -20.95 10.59 -15.26
C SER A 16 -21.80 9.33 -15.26
N SER A 17 -23.11 9.49 -15.16
CA SER A 17 -24.11 8.39 -15.22
C SER A 17 -24.04 7.60 -16.53
N SER A 18 -23.29 8.08 -17.51
CA SER A 18 -22.98 7.46 -18.80
C SER A 18 -21.62 6.75 -18.87
N ARG A 19 -20.83 6.72 -17.79
CA ARG A 19 -19.44 6.18 -17.77
C ARG A 19 -19.20 5.14 -16.69
N SER A 20 -20.13 4.22 -16.45
CA SER A 20 -19.79 2.93 -15.82
C SER A 20 -18.93 2.13 -16.81
N ALA A 21 -17.65 2.46 -16.89
CA ALA A 21 -16.72 1.77 -17.74
C ALA A 21 -16.52 0.34 -17.24
N ALA A 22 -16.99 -0.64 -18.02
CA ALA A 22 -16.65 -2.03 -17.80
C ALA A 22 -15.17 -2.23 -18.11
N TRP A 23 -14.35 -2.37 -17.07
CA TRP A 23 -12.96 -2.75 -17.21
C TRP A 23 -12.90 -4.25 -17.54
N THR A 24 -12.26 -4.60 -18.65
CA THR A 24 -12.00 -6.00 -18.98
C THR A 24 -10.55 -6.31 -18.67
N PHE A 25 -10.33 -7.11 -17.63
CA PHE A 25 -9.01 -7.57 -17.22
C PHE A 25 -8.76 -8.95 -17.82
N THR A 26 -7.63 -9.11 -18.50
CA THR A 26 -7.08 -10.44 -18.77
C THR A 26 -5.86 -10.61 -17.87
N VAL A 27 -5.81 -11.71 -17.13
CA VAL A 27 -4.69 -12.02 -16.25
C VAL A 27 -3.42 -12.10 -17.11
N ASN A 28 -2.36 -11.40 -16.71
CA ASN A 28 -1.05 -11.38 -17.39
C ASN A 28 -0.97 -10.64 -18.74
N SER A 29 -1.81 -9.64 -19.00
CA SER A 29 -1.65 -8.78 -20.20
C SER A 29 -1.86 -7.31 -19.89
N THR A 30 -1.29 -6.43 -20.72
CA THR A 30 -1.69 -5.02 -20.82
C THR A 30 -3.20 -4.93 -21.08
N TRP A 31 -3.87 -3.95 -20.50
CA TRP A 31 -5.26 -3.63 -20.81
C TRP A 31 -5.43 -2.13 -21.05
N ASN A 32 -6.33 -1.78 -21.95
CA ASN A 32 -6.70 -0.40 -22.19
C ASN A 32 -7.95 -0.08 -21.37
N GLY A 33 -7.91 1.03 -20.63
CA GLY A 33 -9.07 1.55 -19.95
C GLY A 33 -10.11 2.12 -20.94
N PRO A 34 -11.27 2.57 -20.44
CA PRO A 34 -12.30 3.17 -21.28
C PRO A 34 -11.77 4.41 -22.02
N GLY A 35 -11.42 4.23 -23.29
CA GLY A 35 -11.61 5.30 -24.28
C GLY A 35 -13.11 5.41 -24.54
N SER A 36 -13.59 6.59 -24.93
CA SER A 36 -14.86 6.64 -25.65
C SER A 36 -14.79 5.62 -26.80
N SER A 37 -15.83 4.81 -27.01
CA SER A 37 -15.86 3.86 -28.12
C SER A 37 -15.43 4.53 -29.42
N GLY A 38 -14.32 4.09 -30.01
CA GLY A 38 -13.72 4.71 -31.21
C GLY A 38 -12.58 5.69 -30.95
N ASP A 39 -12.10 5.85 -29.72
CA ASP A 39 -10.89 6.62 -29.41
C ASP A 39 -9.64 5.80 -29.83
N PRO A 40 -8.89 6.23 -30.86
CA PRO A 40 -7.67 5.55 -31.28
C PRO A 40 -6.55 5.67 -30.24
N ASN A 41 -6.71 6.51 -29.21
CA ASN A 41 -5.75 6.73 -28.14
C ASN A 41 -6.40 6.51 -26.77
N PRO A 42 -6.44 5.27 -26.25
CA PRO A 42 -6.94 5.04 -24.90
C PRO A 42 -6.11 5.87 -23.91
N ASN A 43 -6.77 6.81 -23.21
CA ASN A 43 -6.13 7.69 -22.23
C ASN A 43 -5.69 6.95 -20.94
N PHE A 44 -5.93 5.64 -20.85
CA PHE A 44 -5.57 4.79 -19.72
C PHE A 44 -4.99 3.48 -20.22
N ILE A 45 -3.77 3.20 -19.77
CA ILE A 45 -3.07 1.91 -19.97
C ILE A 45 -2.94 1.27 -18.59
N GLY A 46 -3.35 0.03 -18.47
CA GLY A 46 -3.14 -0.79 -17.30
C GLY A 46 -2.16 -1.91 -17.59
N GLU A 47 -1.31 -2.20 -16.60
CA GLU A 47 -0.19 -3.12 -16.72
C GLU A 47 -0.09 -4.06 -15.52
N VAL A 48 0.60 -5.17 -15.72
CA VAL A 48 0.74 -6.22 -14.70
C VAL A 48 1.88 -5.87 -13.75
N GLY A 49 1.51 -5.44 -12.54
CA GLY A 49 2.43 -5.16 -11.44
C GLY A 49 3.29 -3.91 -11.65
N ASP A 50 4.03 -3.53 -10.60
CA ASP A 50 4.92 -2.35 -10.62
C ASP A 50 5.92 -2.36 -11.79
N PRO A 51 6.58 -3.49 -12.17
CA PRO A 51 7.48 -3.52 -13.32
C PRO A 51 6.82 -3.19 -14.66
N GLY A 52 5.59 -3.68 -14.88
CA GLY A 52 4.83 -3.42 -16.11
C GLY A 52 4.45 -1.94 -16.21
N ILE A 53 3.96 -1.36 -15.10
CA ILE A 53 3.62 0.07 -15.04
C ILE A 53 4.87 0.93 -15.31
N ILE A 54 6.02 0.58 -14.73
CA ILE A 54 7.29 1.29 -15.00
C ILE A 54 7.65 1.24 -16.48
N ALA A 55 7.57 0.06 -17.09
CA ALA A 55 7.87 -0.10 -18.51
C ALA A 55 6.96 0.76 -19.38
N ALA A 56 5.65 0.74 -19.12
CA ALA A 56 4.68 1.54 -19.85
C ALA A 56 4.90 3.06 -19.68
N VAL A 57 5.23 3.51 -18.46
CA VAL A 57 5.52 4.94 -18.22
C VAL A 57 6.78 5.37 -18.97
N GLN A 58 7.80 4.53 -19.03
CA GLN A 58 9.04 4.83 -19.76
C GLN A 58 8.86 4.82 -21.28
N SER A 59 8.01 3.96 -21.82
CA SER A 59 7.78 3.84 -23.25
C SER A 59 6.75 4.82 -23.80
N THR A 60 5.91 5.41 -22.96
CA THR A 60 4.79 6.26 -23.37
C THR A 60 5.05 7.72 -23.01
N ALA A 61 5.22 8.57 -24.03
CA ALA A 61 5.45 10.00 -23.83
C ALA A 61 4.31 10.65 -23.02
N TYR A 62 4.65 11.55 -22.10
CA TYR A 62 3.72 12.30 -21.24
C TYR A 62 2.81 11.45 -20.34
N SER A 63 3.12 10.17 -20.18
CA SER A 63 2.38 9.30 -19.27
C SER A 63 2.77 9.53 -17.81
N THR A 64 1.85 9.19 -16.92
CA THR A 64 2.07 9.16 -15.47
C THR A 64 1.42 7.90 -14.91
N GLY A 65 1.99 7.37 -13.84
CA GLY A 65 1.51 6.16 -13.19
C GLY A 65 1.80 6.19 -11.69
N TYR A 66 1.16 5.28 -10.96
CA TYR A 66 1.44 5.04 -9.55
C TYR A 66 2.10 3.67 -9.41
N VAL A 67 3.18 3.61 -8.64
CA VAL A 67 3.93 2.38 -8.34
C VAL A 67 4.52 2.48 -6.95
N THR A 68 4.93 1.35 -6.38
CA THR A 68 5.65 1.37 -5.10
C THR A 68 7.02 2.04 -5.25
N GLY A 69 7.39 2.94 -4.33
CA GLY A 69 8.60 3.79 -4.42
C GLY A 69 9.90 3.01 -4.67
N GLY A 70 10.06 1.84 -4.04
CA GLY A 70 11.24 0.97 -4.23
C GLY A 70 11.52 0.59 -5.70
N TYR A 71 10.48 0.48 -6.52
CA TYR A 71 10.64 0.20 -7.95
C TYR A 71 11.06 1.44 -8.74
N VAL A 72 10.58 2.64 -8.37
CA VAL A 72 11.01 3.90 -9.02
C VAL A 72 12.49 4.16 -8.77
N LYS A 73 12.96 3.92 -7.54
CA LYS A 73 14.39 4.05 -7.20
C LYS A 73 15.27 3.21 -8.11
N SER A 74 14.83 1.99 -8.42
CA SER A 74 15.55 1.05 -9.29
C SER A 74 15.52 1.46 -10.76
N ALA A 75 14.50 2.23 -11.18
CA ALA A 75 14.33 2.75 -12.53
C ALA A 75 14.96 4.14 -12.75
N SER A 76 15.53 4.75 -11.69
CA SER A 76 16.24 6.03 -11.75
C SER A 76 17.53 5.92 -12.60
N PRO A 77 17.91 6.96 -13.38
CA PRO A 77 17.32 8.30 -13.46
C PRO A 77 16.19 8.44 -14.48
N LYS A 78 15.78 7.36 -15.15
CA LYS A 78 14.82 7.42 -16.27
C LYS A 78 13.39 7.78 -15.82
N LEU A 79 13.07 7.58 -14.54
CA LEU A 79 11.81 7.98 -13.94
C LEU A 79 12.05 8.95 -12.78
N SER A 80 11.18 9.95 -12.69
CA SER A 80 11.11 10.90 -11.59
C SER A 80 9.83 10.67 -10.78
N GLN A 81 9.93 10.87 -9.47
CA GLN A 81 8.77 10.82 -8.58
C GLN A 81 8.16 12.22 -8.45
N ALA A 82 6.85 12.33 -8.59
CA ALA A 82 6.14 13.60 -8.47
C ALA A 82 6.17 14.11 -7.02
N TRP A 83 6.46 15.40 -6.85
CA TRP A 83 6.35 16.07 -5.56
C TRP A 83 4.91 16.49 -5.35
N LEU A 84 4.35 16.17 -4.18
CA LEU A 84 2.95 16.44 -3.90
C LEU A 84 2.83 17.53 -2.83
N GLN A 85 1.88 18.44 -3.03
CA GLN A 85 1.58 19.46 -2.05
C GLN A 85 0.93 18.82 -0.82
N ASN A 86 1.53 19.01 0.36
CA ASN A 86 0.88 18.71 1.63
C ASN A 86 1.24 19.77 2.68
N GLY A 87 0.40 20.80 2.77
CA GLY A 87 0.51 21.87 3.74
C GLY A 87 0.83 23.23 3.13
N TRP A 88 0.87 24.23 4.01
CA TRP A 88 1.08 25.63 3.67
C TRP A 88 2.09 26.26 4.63
N ASN A 89 3.12 26.91 4.07
CA ASN A 89 4.08 27.68 4.84
C ASN A 89 3.55 29.10 5.05
N LYS A 90 3.02 29.38 6.24
CA LYS A 90 2.47 30.70 6.60
C LYS A 90 3.51 31.83 6.47
N LYS A 91 4.78 31.57 6.85
CA LYS A 91 5.85 32.57 6.80
C LYS A 91 6.24 32.93 5.36
N LYS A 92 6.35 31.91 4.51
CA LYS A 92 6.71 32.08 3.09
C LYS A 92 5.51 32.27 2.16
N LYS A 93 4.29 32.30 2.69
CA LYS A 93 3.02 32.37 1.94
C LYS A 93 3.00 31.45 0.71
N SER A 94 3.41 30.20 0.89
CA SER A 94 3.59 29.25 -0.22
C SER A 94 3.21 27.82 0.18
N ALA A 95 2.83 27.03 -0.83
CA ALA A 95 2.56 25.60 -0.70
C ALA A 95 3.84 24.83 -0.33
N ILE A 96 3.69 23.76 0.46
CA ILE A 96 4.79 22.85 0.79
C ILE A 96 4.69 21.63 -0.12
N PHE A 97 5.62 21.51 -1.06
CA PHE A 97 5.75 20.33 -1.92
C PHE A 97 6.70 19.32 -1.30
N ILE A 98 6.26 18.06 -1.22
CA ILE A 98 6.96 16.99 -0.52
C ILE A 98 7.52 16.01 -1.52
N ASN A 99 8.84 15.81 -1.43
CA ASN A 99 9.54 14.77 -2.18
C ASN A 99 9.27 13.39 -1.53
N PRO A 100 8.70 12.41 -2.25
CA PRO A 100 8.51 11.05 -1.75
C PRO A 100 9.80 10.31 -1.39
N ALA A 101 10.93 10.61 -2.03
CA ALA A 101 12.21 9.99 -1.69
C ALA A 101 12.78 10.47 -0.34
N ASN A 102 12.20 11.51 0.26
CA ASN A 102 12.61 12.00 1.57
C ASN A 102 12.01 11.12 2.68
N LYS A 103 12.83 10.22 3.25
CA LYS A 103 12.40 9.34 4.33
C LYS A 103 11.82 10.06 5.54
N THR A 104 12.27 11.27 5.87
CA THR A 104 11.75 12.00 7.03
C THR A 104 10.28 12.38 6.83
N THR A 105 9.89 12.74 5.61
CA THR A 105 8.50 13.12 5.29
C THR A 105 7.60 11.88 5.17
N LEU A 106 8.17 10.76 4.71
CA LEU A 106 7.53 9.45 4.76
C LEU A 106 7.28 9.00 6.21
N VAL A 107 8.29 9.03 7.08
CA VAL A 107 8.15 8.67 8.52
C VAL A 107 7.09 9.53 9.20
N LYS A 108 7.07 10.83 8.87
CA LYS A 108 6.09 11.77 9.40
C LYS A 108 4.65 11.41 9.02
N ALA A 109 4.42 10.74 7.88
CA ALA A 109 3.08 10.30 7.48
C ALA A 109 2.50 9.26 8.45
N PHE A 110 3.35 8.52 9.16
CA PHE A 110 2.99 7.54 10.18
C PHE A 110 3.10 8.08 11.61
N ALA A 111 3.32 9.39 11.78
CA ALA A 111 3.40 9.99 13.11
C ALA A 111 2.08 9.83 13.85
N GLY A 112 2.14 9.32 15.09
CA GLY A 112 0.96 9.03 15.91
C GLY A 112 0.38 7.61 15.71
N ILE A 113 0.88 6.85 14.72
CA ILE A 113 0.47 5.46 14.52
C ILE A 113 1.37 4.54 15.33
N GLY A 114 0.83 3.99 16.40
CA GLY A 114 1.51 3.07 17.32
C GLY A 114 0.74 1.77 17.52
N ALA A 115 1.16 0.99 18.53
CA ALA A 115 0.50 -0.27 18.89
C ALA A 115 -1.01 -0.12 19.15
N SER A 116 -1.46 1.03 19.67
CA SER A 116 -2.88 1.31 19.92
C SER A 116 -3.73 1.44 18.66
N ALA A 117 -3.12 1.61 17.49
CA ALA A 117 -3.82 1.63 16.21
C ALA A 117 -4.05 0.22 15.63
N ILE A 118 -3.43 -0.81 16.22
CA ILE A 118 -3.64 -2.20 15.81
C ILE A 118 -5.03 -2.63 16.27
N GLN A 119 -5.82 -3.10 15.32
CA GLN A 119 -7.10 -3.72 15.55
C GLN A 119 -6.96 -5.24 15.39
N TYR A 120 -7.71 -5.94 16.23
CA TYR A 120 -7.99 -7.35 16.04
C TYR A 120 -9.34 -7.47 15.34
N GLY A 121 -9.37 -8.14 14.20
CA GLY A 121 -10.58 -8.30 13.41
C GLY A 121 -10.86 -9.75 13.06
N GLU A 122 -12.13 -10.04 12.82
CA GLU A 122 -12.62 -11.28 12.26
C GLU A 122 -13.48 -10.94 11.03
N GLY A 123 -13.39 -11.75 9.98
CA GLY A 123 -14.20 -11.52 8.78
C GLY A 123 -13.75 -10.32 7.94
N ASN A 124 -14.69 -9.54 7.44
CA ASN A 124 -14.43 -8.51 6.42
C ASN A 124 -13.77 -7.23 6.97
N ASP A 125 -13.57 -7.13 8.28
CA ASP A 125 -13.11 -5.90 8.95
C ASP A 125 -11.71 -5.45 8.50
N GLY A 126 -10.82 -6.39 8.17
CA GLY A 126 -9.51 -6.10 7.53
C GLY A 126 -9.43 -6.47 6.05
N ASN A 127 -10.53 -6.94 5.45
CA ASN A 127 -10.63 -7.25 4.02
C ASN A 127 -12.00 -6.81 3.46
N PRO A 128 -12.23 -5.50 3.31
CA PRO A 128 -13.55 -4.97 2.95
C PRO A 128 -14.03 -5.37 1.54
N LEU A 129 -13.14 -5.96 0.72
CA LEU A 129 -13.41 -6.32 -0.68
C LEU A 129 -13.25 -7.83 -0.96
N GLY A 130 -12.91 -8.64 0.04
CA GLY A 130 -12.71 -10.08 -0.14
C GLY A 130 -13.99 -10.89 0.08
N SER A 131 -14.07 -12.03 -0.60
CA SER A 131 -15.11 -13.04 -0.36
C SER A 131 -14.74 -14.05 0.73
N SER A 132 -13.46 -14.09 1.13
CA SER A 132 -12.99 -14.87 2.28
C SER A 132 -13.07 -14.03 3.54
N THR A 133 -13.47 -14.65 4.64
CA THR A 133 -13.51 -14.08 5.98
C THR A 133 -12.30 -14.56 6.76
N PRO A 134 -11.15 -13.87 6.75
CA PRO A 134 -10.03 -14.30 7.57
C PRO A 134 -10.42 -14.14 9.03
N TRP A 135 -10.26 -15.19 9.82
CA TRP A 135 -10.32 -15.11 11.27
C TRP A 135 -8.94 -14.73 11.78
N CYS A 136 -8.86 -14.08 12.94
CA CYS A 136 -7.59 -13.79 13.62
C CYS A 136 -6.69 -12.77 12.88
N GLN A 137 -7.22 -11.62 12.46
CA GLN A 137 -6.43 -10.58 11.77
C GLN A 137 -5.85 -9.58 12.75
N LEU A 138 -4.55 -9.27 12.60
CA LEU A 138 -3.94 -8.07 13.17
C LEU A 138 -3.64 -7.09 12.05
N TYR A 139 -4.31 -5.95 12.09
CA TYR A 139 -4.15 -4.93 11.05
C TYR A 139 -4.30 -3.53 11.64
N ILE A 140 -3.80 -2.54 10.91
CA ILE A 140 -4.07 -1.13 11.19
C ILE A 140 -5.10 -0.69 10.14
N PRO A 141 -6.29 -0.23 10.54
CA PRO A 141 -7.32 0.13 9.57
C PRO A 141 -6.91 1.38 8.77
N ALA A 142 -7.44 1.52 7.55
CA ALA A 142 -7.24 2.74 6.76
C ALA A 142 -7.73 4.01 7.48
N THR A 143 -8.69 3.88 8.41
CA THR A 143 -9.18 4.97 9.26
C THR A 143 -8.14 5.47 10.27
N ALA A 144 -7.05 4.75 10.50
CA ALA A 144 -5.90 5.27 11.26
C ALA A 144 -5.10 6.33 10.46
N TYR A 145 -5.40 6.50 9.16
CA TYR A 145 -4.68 7.37 8.21
C TYR A 145 -5.50 8.56 7.70
N VAL A 146 -6.62 8.91 8.35
CA VAL A 146 -7.65 9.83 7.81
C VAL A 146 -7.13 11.22 7.44
N SER A 147 -5.97 11.66 7.95
CA SER A 147 -5.27 12.81 7.38
C SER A 147 -3.75 12.71 7.61
N PRO A 148 -2.92 12.65 6.55
CA PRO A 148 -1.48 12.71 6.72
C PRO A 148 -1.09 14.07 7.36
N PRO A 149 -0.21 14.10 8.36
CA PRO A 149 0.20 15.35 9.00
C PRO A 149 0.79 16.35 7.99
N SER A 150 0.52 17.64 8.16
CA SER A 150 1.08 18.69 7.28
C SER A 150 2.61 18.54 7.14
N GLY A 151 3.12 18.60 5.91
CA GLY A 151 4.53 18.41 5.59
C GLY A 151 5.01 16.95 5.54
N SER A 152 4.11 15.97 5.57
CA SER A 152 4.41 14.56 5.27
C SER A 152 4.05 14.23 3.82
N TYR A 153 4.55 13.11 3.28
CA TYR A 153 4.11 12.69 1.95
C TYR A 153 2.68 12.14 2.02
N PRO A 154 1.75 12.60 1.17
CA PRO A 154 0.32 12.32 1.37
C PRO A 154 -0.14 10.95 0.86
N ILE A 155 0.66 10.24 0.07
CA ILE A 155 0.32 8.93 -0.47
C ILE A 155 1.22 7.88 0.19
N VAL A 156 0.69 7.17 1.18
CA VAL A 156 1.39 6.10 1.90
C VAL A 156 0.46 4.91 2.11
N GLY A 157 1.04 3.74 2.37
CA GLY A 157 0.29 2.53 2.71
C GLY A 157 1.11 1.56 3.56
N ILE A 158 0.43 0.62 4.22
CA ILE A 158 1.05 -0.53 4.86
C ILE A 158 1.00 -1.72 3.90
N ASN A 159 2.11 -2.45 3.81
CA ASN A 159 2.13 -3.78 3.23
C ASN A 159 1.91 -4.81 4.35
N TYR A 160 0.96 -5.71 4.17
CA TYR A 160 0.64 -6.76 5.13
C TYR A 160 1.22 -8.09 4.67
N LEU A 161 1.58 -8.93 5.64
CA LEU A 161 1.93 -10.33 5.42
C LEU A 161 0.81 -11.20 5.98
N LEU A 162 0.34 -12.15 5.17
CA LEU A 162 -0.68 -13.09 5.58
C LEU A 162 -0.04 -14.44 5.86
N PHE A 163 -0.32 -14.98 7.03
CA PHE A 163 0.11 -16.31 7.45
C PHE A 163 -1.12 -17.15 7.82
N TYR A 164 -1.06 -18.46 7.56
CA TYR A 164 -2.04 -19.37 8.14
C TYR A 164 -1.84 -19.41 9.67
N GLY A 165 -2.93 -19.21 10.42
CA GLY A 165 -2.95 -19.29 11.89
C GLY A 165 -2.62 -20.72 12.33
N GLN A 166 -3.52 -21.66 12.02
CA GLN A 166 -3.28 -23.08 12.20
C GLN A 166 -2.46 -23.64 11.05
N ASN A 167 -1.14 -23.71 11.24
CA ASN A 167 -0.30 -24.53 10.39
C ASN A 167 -0.73 -26.00 10.57
N ASN A 168 -0.66 -26.80 9.50
CA ASN A 168 -0.68 -28.26 9.55
C ASN A 168 0.59 -28.86 10.24
N GLY A 169 1.20 -28.12 11.18
CA GLY A 169 2.35 -28.53 11.99
C GLY A 169 3.74 -28.40 11.34
N VAL A 170 3.84 -28.41 10.01
CA VAL A 170 5.13 -28.66 9.32
C VAL A 170 6.09 -27.47 9.29
N HIS A 171 5.60 -26.21 9.36
CA HIS A 171 6.44 -25.01 9.20
C HIS A 171 6.29 -23.98 10.33
N LEU A 172 5.83 -24.39 11.52
CA LEU A 172 5.66 -23.47 12.63
C LEU A 172 6.99 -22.81 13.06
N SER A 173 8.07 -23.60 13.18
CA SER A 173 9.39 -23.07 13.55
C SER A 173 9.92 -22.05 12.53
N ASP A 174 9.73 -22.30 11.24
CA ASP A 174 10.20 -21.39 10.19
C ASP A 174 9.37 -20.10 10.14
N LYS A 175 8.05 -20.20 10.34
CA LYS A 175 7.17 -19.03 10.54
C LYS A 175 7.64 -18.18 11.72
N GLN A 176 7.97 -18.82 12.86
CA GLN A 176 8.49 -18.11 14.05
C GLN A 176 9.81 -17.40 13.77
N LYS A 177 10.76 -18.06 13.09
CA LYS A 177 12.04 -17.45 12.69
C LYS A 177 11.84 -16.29 11.74
N LEU A 178 10.95 -16.43 10.75
CA LEU A 178 10.65 -15.36 9.79
C LEU A 178 10.07 -14.14 10.47
N ILE A 179 9.04 -14.30 11.31
CA ILE A 179 8.44 -13.18 12.05
C ILE A 179 9.49 -12.52 12.95
N THR A 180 10.26 -13.30 13.70
CA THR A 180 11.34 -12.77 14.54
C THR A 180 12.38 -11.99 13.74
N TYR A 181 12.75 -12.47 12.54
CA TYR A 181 13.65 -11.76 11.65
C TYR A 181 13.05 -10.45 11.13
N LEU A 182 11.81 -10.47 10.66
CA LEU A 182 11.11 -9.27 10.15
C LEU A 182 11.01 -8.17 11.20
N GLU A 183 10.84 -8.55 12.47
CA GLU A 183 10.79 -7.61 13.60
C GLU A 183 12.17 -7.16 14.10
N SER A 184 13.26 -7.71 13.57
CA SER A 184 14.63 -7.42 13.98
C SER A 184 15.20 -6.11 13.40
N ASN A 185 16.29 -5.62 13.99
CA ASN A 185 17.03 -4.48 13.41
C ASN A 185 17.68 -4.82 12.07
N SER A 186 18.02 -6.09 11.83
CA SER A 186 18.63 -6.54 10.57
C SER A 186 17.66 -6.39 9.40
N ALA A 187 16.39 -6.74 9.58
CA ALA A 187 15.36 -6.51 8.56
C ALA A 187 15.18 -5.01 8.28
N ASN A 188 15.21 -4.15 9.30
CA ASN A 188 15.12 -2.70 9.13
C ASN A 188 16.26 -2.14 8.27
N LEU A 189 17.47 -2.71 8.34
CA LEU A 189 18.59 -2.30 7.48
C LEU A 189 18.31 -2.60 6.00
N VAL A 190 17.66 -3.73 5.70
CA VAL A 190 17.26 -4.10 4.34
C VAL A 190 16.12 -3.19 3.85
N ILE A 191 15.06 -3.05 4.64
CA ILE A 191 13.90 -2.19 4.36
C ILE A 191 14.35 -0.76 4.05
N ASN A 192 15.30 -0.23 4.84
CA ASN A 192 15.84 1.11 4.64
C ASN A 192 16.54 1.29 3.28
N LYS A 193 16.97 0.23 2.60
CA LYS A 193 17.57 0.36 1.26
C LYS A 193 16.51 0.47 0.16
N LEU A 194 15.26 0.09 0.42
CA LEU A 194 14.21 -0.17 -0.57
C LEU A 194 13.08 0.89 -0.61
N GLU A 195 13.33 2.12 -0.12
CA GLU A 195 12.33 3.20 0.02
C GLU A 195 11.10 2.87 0.88
N TYR A 196 11.17 1.77 1.64
CA TYR A 196 10.20 1.47 2.69
C TYR A 196 10.60 2.11 4.02
N ILE A 197 9.61 2.27 4.89
CA ILE A 197 9.80 2.71 6.28
C ILE A 197 9.61 1.50 7.19
N PRO A 198 10.56 1.21 8.10
CA PRO A 198 10.33 0.26 9.17
C PRO A 198 9.10 0.60 10.02
N LEU A 199 8.37 -0.42 10.46
CA LEU A 199 7.32 -0.24 11.46
C LEU A 199 7.90 0.35 12.76
N SER A 200 7.10 1.16 13.45
CA SER A 200 7.50 1.73 14.74
C SER A 200 7.76 0.62 15.76
N LYS A 201 8.69 0.84 16.68
CA LYS A 201 9.07 -0.17 17.69
C LYS A 201 7.85 -0.69 18.48
N SER A 202 6.87 0.18 18.78
CA SER A 202 5.66 -0.20 19.50
C SER A 202 4.80 -1.18 18.71
N ILE A 203 4.59 -0.94 17.40
CA ILE A 203 3.87 -1.88 16.53
C ILE A 203 4.60 -3.23 16.47
N ARG A 204 5.92 -3.19 16.24
CA ARG A 204 6.76 -4.39 16.16
C ARG A 204 6.69 -5.26 17.43
N THR A 205 6.79 -4.63 18.60
CA THR A 205 6.65 -5.31 19.88
C THR A 205 5.25 -5.88 20.09
N ALA A 206 4.20 -5.17 19.68
CA ALA A 206 2.83 -5.65 19.78
C ALA A 206 2.58 -6.89 18.91
N VAL A 207 3.06 -6.89 17.66
CA VAL A 207 2.99 -8.04 16.74
C VAL A 207 3.73 -9.24 17.33
N LEU A 208 4.96 -9.05 17.82
CA LEU A 208 5.75 -10.12 18.42
C LEU A 208 5.08 -10.68 19.69
N ASN A 209 4.50 -9.84 20.53
CA ASN A 209 3.78 -10.27 21.73
C ASN A 209 2.51 -11.06 21.39
N ALA A 210 1.73 -10.60 20.41
CA ALA A 210 0.53 -11.30 19.98
C ALA A 210 0.86 -12.66 19.34
N TYR A 211 1.95 -12.74 18.60
CA TYR A 211 2.43 -14.00 18.05
C TYR A 211 2.94 -14.97 19.12
N ASN A 212 3.66 -14.47 20.13
CA ASN A 212 4.26 -15.31 21.17
C ASN A 212 3.30 -15.77 22.27
N GLY A 213 2.01 -15.44 22.21
CA GLY A 213 1.10 -15.82 23.30
C GLY A 213 1.10 -14.85 24.47
N ASN A 214 1.75 -13.69 24.36
CA ASN A 214 1.99 -12.76 25.46
C ASN A 214 1.00 -11.58 25.53
N SER A 215 -0.07 -11.57 24.73
CA SER A 215 -1.13 -10.56 24.78
C SER A 215 -2.52 -11.21 24.90
N SER A 216 -3.56 -10.42 25.19
CA SER A 216 -4.95 -10.91 25.17
C SER A 216 -5.46 -11.26 23.76
N GLN A 217 -4.65 -11.06 22.72
CA GLN A 217 -5.00 -11.22 21.30
C GLN A 217 -4.46 -12.55 20.72
N THR A 218 -4.17 -13.53 21.57
CA THR A 218 -3.24 -14.64 21.28
C THR A 218 -3.86 -15.98 20.90
N ALA A 219 -5.13 -16.21 21.24
CA ALA A 219 -5.80 -17.51 21.11
C ALA A 219 -5.94 -18.04 19.66
N CYS A 220 -5.45 -17.28 18.68
CA CYS A 220 -5.83 -17.35 17.28
C CYS A 220 -4.62 -17.29 16.33
N LEU A 221 -3.44 -16.87 16.84
CA LEU A 221 -2.21 -16.69 16.06
C LEU A 221 -1.19 -17.82 16.25
N GLN A 222 -1.40 -18.66 17.27
CA GLN A 222 -0.65 -19.88 17.56
C GLN A 222 -1.31 -21.10 16.90
#